data_AF-A0A966WSN9-F1
#
_entry.id   AF-A0A966WSN9-F1
#
_cell.length_a   1.000
_cell.length_b   1.000
_cell.length_c   1.000
_cell.angle_alpha   90.00
_cell.angle_beta   90.00
_cell.angle_gamma   90.00
#
_symmetry.space_group_name_H-M   'P 1'
#
loop_
_entity.id
_entity.type
_entity.pdbx_description
1 polymer ?
#
loop_
_entity_poly.entity_id
_entity_poly.type
_entity_poly.pdbx_seq_one_letter_code
_entity_poly.pdbx_strand_id
1 'polypeptide(L)'
;PDFLHELDGLESNRINQLQVLPTLQTTRDASVFAIGDCASCPREGFTAPVPPRAQAAHQQARHMLVQIDRILAAKPLEPFTYRDFGSLVSLGRYSTVGSLMGVVVGKSMFIEGLFARLMYRSLYKMHQTALHGSAPTIWRTLVGLVSTRADPGVKLH
;
A
#
# COMPACT_ATOMS: atom_id res chain seq x y z
N PRO A 1 14.44 14.55 -12.85
CA PRO A 1 14.56 15.13 -14.21
C PRO A 1 14.43 16.65 -14.07
N ASP A 2 15.27 17.42 -14.79
CA ASP A 2 15.43 18.86 -14.55
C ASP A 2 14.16 19.69 -14.77
N PHE A 3 13.14 19.15 -15.46
CA PHE A 3 11.86 19.84 -15.69
C PHE A 3 11.07 20.12 -14.40
N LEU A 4 11.32 19.37 -13.32
CA LEU A 4 10.58 19.50 -12.06
C LEU A 4 11.08 20.65 -11.18
N HIS A 5 12.29 21.15 -11.42
CA HIS A 5 12.94 22.16 -10.58
C HIS A 5 12.31 23.56 -10.73
N GLU A 6 11.51 23.75 -11.79
CA GLU A 6 10.77 24.97 -12.13
C GLU A 6 9.39 24.63 -12.73
N LEU A 7 8.67 23.67 -12.16
CA LEU A 7 7.24 23.52 -12.47
C LEU A 7 6.47 24.76 -11.99
N ASP A 8 6.47 25.79 -12.82
CA ASP A 8 5.58 26.96 -12.73
C ASP A 8 5.55 27.62 -11.33
N GLY A 9 6.72 27.73 -10.68
CA GLY A 9 6.87 28.36 -9.36
C GLY A 9 6.57 27.47 -8.14
N LEU A 10 6.24 26.19 -8.32
CA LEU A 10 6.07 25.23 -7.22
C LEU A 10 7.41 24.90 -6.54
N GLU A 11 7.37 24.56 -5.25
CA GLU A 11 8.57 24.24 -4.48
C GLU A 11 8.95 22.77 -4.66
N SER A 12 10.20 22.48 -5.04
CA SER A 12 10.75 21.13 -5.12
C SER A 12 11.99 20.93 -4.26
N ASN A 13 12.24 19.70 -3.82
CA ASN A 13 13.49 19.32 -3.16
C ASN A 13 14.60 18.97 -4.19
N ARG A 14 15.82 18.69 -3.70
CA ARG A 14 17.00 18.38 -4.53
C ARG A 14 16.88 17.13 -5.40
N ILE A 15 15.94 16.23 -5.08
CA ILE A 15 15.66 15.03 -5.86
C ILE A 15 14.40 15.18 -6.71
N ASN A 16 13.98 16.43 -6.95
CA ASN A 16 12.86 16.79 -7.83
C ASN A 16 11.49 16.28 -7.34
N GLN A 17 11.24 16.31 -6.03
CA GLN A 17 9.90 16.05 -5.48
C GLN A 17 9.28 17.35 -4.99
N LEU A 18 8.00 17.56 -5.30
CA LEU A 18 7.24 18.71 -4.85
C LEU A 18 7.08 18.67 -3.33
N GLN A 19 7.40 19.78 -2.66
CA GLN A 19 7.13 19.92 -1.23
C GLN A 19 5.64 20.12 -1.01
N VAL A 20 5.07 19.31 -0.11
CA VAL A 20 3.65 19.34 0.21
C VAL A 20 3.43 19.49 1.70
N LEU A 21 2.27 20.03 2.06
CA LEU A 21 1.73 20.04 3.42
C LEU A 21 1.24 18.64 3.81
N PRO A 22 0.96 18.38 5.11
CA PRO A 22 0.33 17.14 5.54
C PRO A 22 -1.01 16.85 4.84
N THR A 23 -1.68 17.87 4.30
CA THR A 23 -2.91 17.75 3.49
C THR A 23 -2.66 17.37 2.03
N LEU A 24 -1.42 17.10 1.64
CA LEU A 24 -0.95 16.78 0.28
C LEU A 24 -1.08 17.92 -0.74
N GLN A 25 -1.46 19.12 -0.29
CA GLN A 25 -1.38 20.35 -1.07
C GLN A 25 0.08 20.79 -1.20
N THR A 26 0.46 21.38 -2.32
CA THR A 26 1.78 22.00 -2.43
C THR A 26 1.93 23.15 -1.44
N THR A 27 3.17 23.45 -1.05
CA THR A 27 3.46 24.54 -0.09
C THR A 27 3.18 25.93 -0.65
N ARG A 28 3.14 26.09 -1.98
CA ARG A 28 2.99 27.37 -2.67
C ARG A 28 1.64 27.61 -3.32
N ASP A 29 0.94 26.54 -3.72
CA ASP A 29 -0.42 26.62 -4.27
C ASP A 29 -1.34 25.59 -3.60
N ALA A 30 -2.36 26.10 -2.90
CA ALA A 30 -3.36 25.29 -2.22
C ALA A 30 -4.31 24.54 -3.18
N SER A 31 -4.34 24.91 -4.46
CA SER A 31 -5.15 24.28 -5.51
C SER A 31 -4.44 23.08 -6.16
N VAL A 32 -3.12 22.96 -5.97
CA VAL A 32 -2.30 21.91 -6.56
C VAL A 32 -1.95 20.87 -5.50
N PHE A 33 -2.17 19.61 -5.83
CA PHE A 33 -1.90 18.46 -4.96
C PHE A 33 -0.86 17.54 -5.61
N ALA A 34 0.01 16.94 -4.81
CA ALA A 34 0.98 15.97 -5.28
C ALA A 34 1.01 14.74 -4.36
N ILE A 35 1.10 13.54 -4.97
CA ILE A 35 1.10 12.26 -4.27
C ILE A 35 2.11 11.29 -4.88
N GLY A 36 2.49 10.27 -4.13
CA GLY A 36 3.43 9.25 -4.56
C GLY A 36 4.85 9.78 -4.72
N ASP A 37 5.60 9.22 -5.66
CA ASP A 37 7.04 9.45 -5.77
C ASP A 37 7.41 10.89 -6.18
N CYS A 38 6.47 11.65 -6.75
CA CYS A 38 6.67 13.07 -7.09
C CYS A 38 6.46 14.02 -5.91
N ALA A 39 6.04 13.53 -4.73
CA ALA A 39 5.72 14.36 -3.57
C ALA A 39 6.63 14.04 -2.37
N SER A 40 7.18 15.09 -1.77
CA SER A 40 7.91 15.02 -0.51
C SER A 40 6.95 15.32 0.64
N CYS A 41 6.18 14.31 1.06
CA CYS A 41 5.19 14.46 2.13
C CYS A 41 5.86 14.39 3.51
N PRO A 42 5.72 15.42 4.37
CA PRO A 42 6.22 15.38 5.73
C PRO A 42 5.49 14.30 6.53
N ARG A 43 6.17 13.75 7.53
CA ARG A 43 5.61 12.76 8.45
C ARG A 43 5.70 13.30 9.87
N GLU A 44 4.56 13.43 10.53
CA GLU A 44 4.50 13.96 11.89
C GLU A 44 5.38 13.15 12.86
N GLY A 45 6.25 13.84 13.58
CA GLY A 45 7.19 13.23 14.53
C GLY A 45 8.43 12.57 13.92
N PHE A 46 8.65 12.70 12.60
CA PHE A 46 9.84 12.17 11.93
C PHE A 46 10.58 13.28 11.18
N THR A 47 11.90 13.20 11.15
CA THR A 47 12.75 14.12 10.37
C THR A 47 12.71 13.81 8.88
N ALA A 48 12.48 12.54 8.52
CA ALA A 48 12.39 12.09 7.14
C ALA A 48 10.94 12.11 6.63
N PRO A 49 10.73 12.45 5.33
CA PRO A 49 9.41 12.38 4.71
C PRO A 49 8.90 10.94 4.58
N VAL A 50 7.64 10.81 4.18
CA VAL A 50 7.02 9.53 3.82
C VAL A 50 7.88 8.83 2.74
N PRO A 51 8.22 7.53 2.92
CA PRO A 51 9.10 6.84 1.99
C PRO A 51 8.44 6.67 0.60
N PRO A 52 9.20 6.79 -0.50
CA PRO A 52 8.70 6.58 -1.86
C PRO A 52 8.48 5.09 -2.11
N ARG A 53 7.30 4.60 -1.72
CA ARG A 53 6.87 3.21 -1.87
C ARG A 53 5.50 3.17 -2.51
N ALA A 54 5.23 2.14 -3.30
CA ALA A 54 3.92 1.89 -3.88
C ALA A 54 2.79 1.89 -2.84
N GLN A 55 3.07 1.40 -1.62
CA GLN A 55 2.13 1.45 -0.51
C GLN A 55 1.82 2.90 -0.08
N ALA A 56 2.81 3.77 0.02
CA ALA A 56 2.61 5.17 0.40
C ALA A 56 1.76 5.88 -0.65
N ALA A 57 2.09 5.73 -1.94
CA ALA A 57 1.30 6.26 -3.05
C ALA A 57 -0.16 5.77 -3.01
N HIS A 58 -0.37 4.48 -2.74
CA HIS A 58 -1.72 3.92 -2.61
C HIS A 58 -2.50 4.51 -1.43
N GLN A 59 -1.86 4.69 -0.26
CA GLN A 59 -2.49 5.31 0.90
C GLN A 59 -2.82 6.79 0.66
N GLN A 60 -1.91 7.53 0.02
CA GLN A 60 -2.12 8.94 -0.34
C GLN A 60 -3.27 9.08 -1.34
N ALA A 61 -3.34 8.21 -2.36
CA ALA A 61 -4.45 8.20 -3.32
C ALA A 61 -5.79 7.93 -2.63
N ARG A 62 -5.84 6.93 -1.73
CA ARG A 62 -7.05 6.61 -0.97
C ARG A 62 -7.48 7.73 -0.03
N HIS A 63 -6.52 8.42 0.59
CA HIS A 63 -6.78 9.62 1.39
C HIS A 63 -7.36 10.74 0.50
N MET A 64 -6.74 11.02 -0.65
CA MET A 64 -7.19 12.05 -1.58
C MET A 64 -8.62 11.84 -2.10
N LEU A 65 -9.08 10.60 -2.28
CA LEU A 65 -10.48 10.32 -2.64
C LEU A 65 -11.46 10.92 -1.62
N VAL A 66 -11.18 10.76 -0.33
CA VAL A 66 -12.00 11.34 0.75
C VAL A 66 -11.84 12.87 0.78
N GLN A 67 -10.64 13.38 0.54
CA GLN A 67 -10.37 14.81 0.53
C GLN A 67 -11.07 15.54 -0.60
N ILE A 68 -11.19 14.94 -1.79
CA ILE A 68 -11.91 15.53 -2.93
C ILE A 68 -13.37 15.81 -2.58
N ASP A 69 -14.06 14.85 -1.95
CA ASP A 69 -15.45 15.06 -1.49
C ASP A 69 -15.55 16.22 -0.49
N ARG A 70 -14.53 16.40 0.36
CA ARG A 70 -14.46 17.53 1.30
C ARG A 70 -14.24 18.85 0.59
N ILE A 71 -13.37 18.90 -0.40
CA ILE A 71 -13.13 20.10 -1.23
C ILE A 71 -14.43 20.52 -1.92
N LEU A 72 -15.12 19.57 -2.56
CA LEU A 72 -16.40 19.82 -3.23
C LEU A 72 -17.49 20.29 -2.26
N ALA A 73 -17.45 19.82 -1.01
CA ALA A 73 -18.36 20.26 0.06
C ALA A 73 -17.88 21.51 0.83
N ALA A 74 -16.81 22.18 0.37
CA ALA A 74 -16.18 23.32 1.05
C ALA A 74 -15.81 23.05 2.53
N LYS A 75 -15.45 21.80 2.85
CA LYS A 75 -15.01 21.37 4.18
C LYS A 75 -13.48 21.44 4.29
N PRO A 76 -12.93 21.71 5.49
CA PRO A 76 -11.49 21.73 5.69
C PRO A 76 -10.88 20.36 5.41
N LEU A 77 -9.68 20.36 4.83
CA LEU A 77 -8.90 19.15 4.60
C LEU A 77 -8.40 18.54 5.91
N GLU A 78 -8.13 17.25 5.88
CA GLU A 78 -7.58 16.49 7.01
C GLU A 78 -6.15 16.10 6.69
N PRO A 79 -5.26 16.00 7.69
CA PRO A 79 -3.88 15.61 7.47
C PRO A 79 -3.79 14.12 7.11
N PHE A 80 -2.88 13.80 6.18
CA PHE A 80 -2.50 12.44 5.85
C PHE A 80 -1.62 11.82 6.93
N THR A 81 -1.92 10.58 7.33
CA THR A 81 -1.09 9.80 8.25
C THR A 81 -0.62 8.52 7.57
N TYR A 82 0.70 8.39 7.38
CA TYR A 82 1.29 7.18 6.80
C TYR A 82 1.33 6.04 7.81
N ARG A 83 0.82 4.86 7.40
CA ARG A 83 0.93 3.61 8.17
C ARG A 83 1.80 2.62 7.42
N ASP A 84 2.94 2.22 7.99
CA ASP A 84 3.77 1.16 7.40
C ASP A 84 3.12 -0.22 7.64
N PHE A 85 3.04 -1.06 6.61
CA PHE A 85 2.48 -2.42 6.68
C PHE A 85 3.59 -3.48 6.53
N GLY A 86 4.86 -3.05 6.47
CA GLY A 86 6.00 -3.91 6.17
C GLY A 86 6.18 -4.12 4.66
N SER A 87 7.35 -4.62 4.27
CA SER A 87 7.69 -4.90 2.88
C SER A 87 7.97 -6.39 2.71
N LEU A 88 7.40 -6.99 1.66
CA LEU A 88 7.77 -8.34 1.21
C LEU A 88 8.77 -8.19 0.06
N VAL A 89 10.03 -8.53 0.32
CA VAL A 89 11.06 -8.59 -0.72
C VAL A 89 11.27 -10.04 -1.09
N SER A 90 11.04 -10.39 -2.36
CA SER A 90 11.38 -11.72 -2.87
C SER A 90 12.89 -11.78 -3.10
N LEU A 91 13.62 -12.32 -2.11
CA LEU A 91 15.00 -12.73 -2.29
C LEU A 91 14.95 -14.06 -3.05
N GLY A 92 15.22 -14.00 -4.36
CA GLY A 92 15.17 -15.16 -5.25
C GLY A 92 15.89 -16.37 -4.65
N ARG A 93 15.23 -17.53 -4.71
CA ARG A 93 15.68 -18.85 -4.21
C ARG A 93 16.78 -18.78 -3.14
N TYR A 94 16.46 -18.28 -1.95
CA TYR A 94 16.92 -18.74 -0.63
C TYR A 94 16.42 -17.69 0.38
N SER A 95 15.60 -18.14 1.32
CA SER A 95 15.15 -17.39 2.50
C SER A 95 14.18 -16.20 2.27
N THR A 96 12.90 -16.53 2.11
CA THR A 96 11.77 -15.62 2.33
C THR A 96 11.56 -15.39 3.84
N VAL A 97 12.57 -14.85 4.55
CA VAL A 97 12.53 -14.62 6.01
C VAL A 97 12.87 -13.15 6.37
N GLY A 98 12.73 -12.23 5.41
CA GLY A 98 13.02 -10.81 5.62
C GLY A 98 11.83 -10.01 6.16
N SER A 99 11.95 -9.51 7.39
CA SER A 99 11.18 -8.40 8.00
C SER A 99 9.87 -8.68 8.76
N LEU A 100 9.14 -9.79 8.58
CA LEU A 100 7.97 -10.06 9.45
C LEU A 100 8.35 -10.73 10.78
N MET A 101 9.49 -11.44 10.83
CA MET A 101 9.99 -12.18 12.00
C MET A 101 10.66 -11.28 13.06
N GLY A 102 10.94 -10.01 12.76
CA GLY A 102 11.71 -9.13 13.66
C GLY A 102 10.94 -8.61 14.88
N VAL A 103 9.61 -8.70 14.88
CA VAL A 103 8.76 -8.17 15.96
C VAL A 103 8.10 -9.28 16.79
N VAL A 104 7.99 -10.50 16.26
CA VAL A 104 7.16 -11.55 16.87
C VAL A 104 7.88 -12.89 16.84
N VAL A 105 8.38 -13.27 18.01
CA VAL A 105 8.46 -14.65 18.55
C VAL A 105 9.75 -15.43 18.30
N GLY A 106 10.56 -15.48 19.36
CA GLY A 106 11.64 -16.45 19.60
C GLY A 106 11.15 -17.87 19.88
N LYS A 107 10.26 -18.41 19.04
CA LYS A 107 9.99 -19.86 18.94
C LYS A 107 9.70 -20.19 17.48
N SER A 108 10.71 -20.75 16.84
CA SER A 108 10.58 -21.48 15.58
C SER A 108 9.61 -22.66 15.74
N MET A 109 9.17 -23.22 14.61
CA MET A 109 8.24 -24.34 14.45
C MET A 109 6.76 -23.91 14.30
N PHE A 110 6.19 -24.10 13.10
CA PHE A 110 4.76 -24.06 12.75
C PHE A 110 4.05 -22.78 12.22
N ILE A 111 4.74 -21.69 11.88
CA ILE A 111 4.07 -20.50 11.25
C ILE A 111 4.46 -20.26 9.78
N GLU A 112 5.48 -20.95 9.26
CA GLU A 112 6.00 -20.72 7.89
C GLU A 112 5.07 -21.22 6.76
N GLY A 113 4.25 -22.24 6.99
CA GLY A 113 3.49 -22.89 5.90
C GLY A 113 2.11 -22.30 5.66
N LEU A 114 1.26 -22.29 6.69
CA LEU A 114 -0.15 -21.90 6.55
C LEU A 114 -0.30 -20.39 6.40
N PHE A 115 0.43 -19.60 7.20
CA PHE A 115 0.34 -18.16 7.18
C PHE A 115 0.88 -17.58 5.87
N ALA A 116 2.02 -18.09 5.38
CA ALA A 116 2.56 -17.69 4.08
C ALA A 116 1.60 -18.05 2.92
N ARG A 117 0.98 -19.24 2.93
CA ARG A 117 -0.03 -19.63 1.94
C ARG A 117 -1.28 -18.75 2.01
N LEU A 118 -1.71 -18.35 3.21
CA LEU A 118 -2.83 -17.43 3.40
C LEU A 118 -2.49 -16.04 2.88
N MET A 119 -1.31 -15.50 3.20
CA MET A 119 -0.83 -14.22 2.68
C MET A 119 -0.75 -14.22 1.15
N TYR A 120 -0.14 -15.26 0.57
CA TYR A 120 -0.02 -15.41 -0.88
C TYR A 120 -1.41 -15.47 -1.56
N ARG A 121 -2.33 -16.29 -1.03
CA ARG A 121 -3.71 -16.37 -1.53
C ARG A 121 -4.48 -15.06 -1.36
N SER A 122 -4.22 -14.32 -0.27
CA SER A 122 -4.84 -13.02 0.00
C SER A 122 -4.38 -11.97 -1.01
N LEU A 123 -3.08 -11.86 -1.25
CA LEU A 123 -2.51 -10.94 -2.24
C LEU A 123 -3.04 -11.23 -3.66
N TYR A 124 -3.13 -12.50 -4.05
CA TYR A 124 -3.68 -12.90 -5.34
C TYR A 124 -5.17 -12.52 -5.47
N LYS A 125 -5.96 -12.73 -4.42
CA LYS A 125 -7.40 -12.37 -4.42
C LYS A 125 -7.63 -10.86 -4.37
N MET A 126 -6.77 -10.10 -3.71
CA MET A 126 -6.83 -8.64 -3.69
C MET A 126 -6.66 -8.08 -5.11
N HIS A 127 -5.73 -8.64 -5.89
CA HIS A 127 -5.56 -8.27 -7.30
C HIS A 127 -6.81 -8.60 -8.14
N GLN A 128 -7.38 -9.80 -7.97
CA GLN A 128 -8.64 -10.17 -8.67
C GLN A 128 -9.84 -9.31 -8.25
N THR A 129 -9.88 -8.87 -7.00
CA THR A 129 -10.96 -8.02 -6.46
C THR A 129 -10.90 -6.61 -7.02
N ALA A 130 -9.69 -6.09 -7.27
CA ALA A 130 -9.50 -4.79 -7.89
C ALA A 130 -10.00 -4.75 -9.34
N LEU A 131 -10.04 -5.89 -10.04
CA LEU A 131 -10.45 -6.00 -11.45
C LEU A 131 -11.94 -6.37 -11.64
N HIS A 132 -12.54 -7.12 -10.72
CA HIS A 132 -13.89 -7.69 -10.90
C HIS A 132 -14.89 -7.37 -9.77
N GLY A 133 -14.50 -6.61 -8.76
CA GLY A 133 -15.33 -6.33 -7.58
C GLY A 133 -15.31 -7.44 -6.53
N SER A 134 -15.80 -7.14 -5.33
CA SER A 134 -15.72 -8.00 -4.13
C SER A 134 -16.66 -9.21 -4.14
N ALA A 135 -17.85 -9.06 -4.72
CA ALA A 135 -18.88 -10.11 -4.76
C ALA A 135 -18.44 -11.41 -5.47
N PRO A 136 -17.89 -11.38 -6.71
CA PRO A 136 -17.49 -12.62 -7.39
C PRO A 136 -16.28 -13.32 -6.74
N THR A 137 -15.36 -12.56 -6.11
CA THR A 137 -14.18 -13.14 -5.44
C THR A 137 -14.56 -13.87 -4.15
N ILE A 138 -15.52 -13.33 -3.39
CA ILE A 138 -16.07 -13.99 -2.19
C ILE A 138 -16.83 -15.26 -2.60
N TRP A 139 -17.67 -15.18 -3.64
CA TRP A 139 -18.41 -16.33 -4.15
C TRP A 139 -17.49 -17.48 -4.57
N ARG A 140 -16.47 -17.22 -5.40
CA ARG A 140 -15.50 -18.24 -5.83
C ARG A 140 -14.68 -18.81 -4.67
N THR A 141 -14.41 -18.00 -3.64
CA THR A 141 -13.71 -18.46 -2.44
C THR A 141 -14.56 -19.45 -1.64
N LEU A 142 -15.85 -19.16 -1.47
CA LEU A 142 -16.78 -20.04 -0.78
C LEU A 142 -16.98 -21.35 -1.56
N VAL A 143 -17.17 -21.27 -2.88
CA VAL A 143 -17.29 -22.46 -3.75
C VAL A 143 -16.04 -23.34 -3.67
N GLY A 144 -14.84 -22.75 -3.71
CA GLY A 144 -13.58 -23.51 -3.61
C GLY A 144 -13.33 -24.14 -2.23
N LEU A 145 -13.81 -23.52 -1.15
CA LEU A 145 -13.76 -24.11 0.21
C LEU A 145 -14.67 -25.33 0.34
N VAL A 146 -15.84 -25.28 -0.30
CA VAL A 146 -16.81 -26.37 -0.34
C VAL A 146 -16.32 -27.50 -1.26
N SER A 147 -15.71 -27.19 -2.41
CA SER A 147 -15.23 -28.22 -3.34
C SER A 147 -14.02 -28.99 -2.82
N THR A 148 -13.15 -28.40 -1.98
CA THR A 148 -12.06 -29.14 -1.32
C THR A 148 -12.54 -30.20 -0.31
N ARG A 149 -13.82 -30.20 0.08
CA ARG A 149 -14.43 -31.31 0.84
C ARG A 149 -14.98 -32.43 -0.05
N ALA A 150 -14.97 -32.26 -1.37
CA ALA A 150 -15.69 -33.12 -2.31
C ALA A 150 -14.79 -33.81 -3.35
N ASP A 151 -13.46 -33.79 -3.21
CA ASP A 151 -12.59 -34.68 -3.99
C ASP A 151 -12.17 -35.90 -3.14
N PRO A 152 -12.52 -37.13 -3.56
CA PRO A 152 -12.13 -38.34 -2.86
C PRO A 152 -10.62 -38.57 -2.98
N GLY A 153 -9.99 -38.96 -1.87
CA GLY A 153 -8.56 -39.23 -1.82
C GLY A 153 -8.14 -40.28 -2.86
N VAL A 154 -7.24 -39.87 -3.76
CA VAL A 154 -6.56 -40.78 -4.68
C VAL A 154 -5.68 -41.71 -3.86
N LYS A 155 -6.10 -42.97 -3.69
CA LYS A 155 -5.24 -44.06 -3.24
C LYS A 155 -4.34 -44.46 -4.40
N LEU A 156 -3.03 -44.23 -4.26
CA LEU A 156 -2.02 -44.94 -5.05
C LEU A 156 -1.78 -46.30 -4.39
N HIS A 157 -1.95 -47.36 -5.19
CA HIS A 157 -1.37 -48.68 -4.93
C HIS A 157 0.06 -48.72 -5.47
#